data_AF-A0A7S3NC33-F1
#
_entry.id   AF-A0A7S3NC33-F1
#
_cell.length_a   1.000
_cell.length_b   1.000
_cell.length_c   1.000
_cell.angle_alpha   90.00
_cell.angle_beta   90.00
_cell.angle_gamma   90.00
#
_symmetry.space_group_name_H-M   'P 1'
#
loop_
_entity.id
_entity.type
_entity.pdbx_description
1 polymer ?
#
loop_
_entity_poly.entity_id
_entity_poly.type
_entity_poly.pdbx_seq_one_letter_code
_entity_poly.pdbx_strand_id
1 'polypeptide(L)'
;YCEKYLHLTFNKILIEGHSAGSNFGMGVTSLSIQKSVRVSDGLMLIYPPMSCTLDSFSPSVLLSLDDVMLNATSLHLILKLYAGDSVKAHCHHLFSPKFLPDEYLSKFPPCRFMVGGLDPLRDETYRISLRMLKFGIDVK
;
A
#
# COMPACT_ATOMS: atom_id res chain seq x y z
N TYR A 1 -3.23 -24.89 -8.55
CA TYR A 1 -3.87 -25.17 -7.25
C TYR A 1 -5.39 -25.00 -7.34
N CYS A 2 -5.91 -23.80 -7.63
CA CYS A 2 -7.36 -23.57 -7.73
C CYS A 2 -8.07 -24.45 -8.77
N GLU A 3 -7.54 -24.59 -9.97
CA GLU A 3 -8.14 -25.47 -10.99
C GLU A 3 -8.13 -26.95 -10.56
N LYS A 4 -7.03 -27.39 -9.93
CA LYS A 4 -6.82 -28.78 -9.52
C LYS A 4 -7.71 -29.19 -8.33
N TYR A 5 -7.92 -28.29 -7.37
CA TYR A 5 -8.57 -28.63 -6.08
C TYR A 5 -9.93 -27.94 -5.87
N LEU A 6 -10.15 -26.80 -6.52
CA LEU A 6 -11.39 -26.03 -6.41
C LEU A 6 -12.19 -26.04 -7.72
N HIS A 7 -11.64 -26.56 -8.82
CA HIS A 7 -12.25 -26.53 -10.15
C HIS A 7 -12.66 -25.13 -10.62
N LEU A 8 -11.91 -24.11 -10.18
CA LEU A 8 -12.14 -22.72 -10.54
C LEU A 8 -10.99 -22.20 -11.41
N THR A 9 -11.36 -21.54 -12.52
CA THR A 9 -10.44 -20.79 -13.38
C THR A 9 -10.78 -19.30 -13.29
N PHE A 10 -9.82 -18.50 -12.82
CA PHE A 10 -10.01 -17.05 -12.68
C PHE A 10 -9.28 -16.35 -13.82
N ASN A 11 -10.04 -15.81 -14.77
CA ASN A 11 -9.46 -15.05 -15.89
C ASN A 11 -9.09 -13.62 -15.48
N LYS A 12 -9.82 -13.05 -14.52
CA LYS A 12 -9.58 -11.72 -13.97
C LYS A 12 -9.51 -11.79 -12.45
N ILE A 13 -8.47 -11.21 -11.87
CA ILE A 13 -8.26 -11.14 -10.42
C ILE A 13 -8.04 -9.68 -10.04
N LEU A 14 -8.89 -9.16 -9.15
CA LEU A 14 -8.72 -7.85 -8.55
C LEU A 14 -8.30 -8.03 -7.10
N ILE A 15 -7.36 -7.19 -6.65
CA ILE A 15 -7.00 -7.10 -5.23
C ILE A 15 -7.65 -5.83 -4.70
N GLU A 16 -8.51 -6.01 -3.71
CA GLU A 16 -9.10 -4.93 -2.93
C GLU A 16 -8.51 -4.98 -1.52
N GLY A 17 -8.28 -3.82 -0.93
CA GLY A 17 -8.03 -3.74 0.49
C GLY A 17 -8.31 -2.36 1.04
N HIS A 18 -8.57 -2.33 2.35
CA HIS A 18 -8.78 -1.13 3.16
C HIS A 18 -7.65 -0.94 4.16
N SER A 19 -7.15 0.29 4.33
CA SER A 19 -6.08 0.63 5.26
C SER A 19 -4.89 -0.33 5.15
N ALA A 20 -4.50 -1.00 6.24
CA ALA A 20 -3.44 -2.01 6.24
C ALA A 20 -3.64 -3.13 5.20
N GLY A 21 -4.90 -3.48 4.87
CA GLY A 21 -5.20 -4.42 3.79
C GLY A 21 -4.78 -3.92 2.41
N SER A 22 -4.89 -2.61 2.15
CA SER A 22 -4.41 -2.00 0.91
C SER A 22 -2.89 -2.02 0.83
N ASN A 23 -2.20 -1.73 1.94
CA ASN A 23 -0.74 -1.86 2.05
C ASN A 23 -0.31 -3.29 1.74
N PHE A 24 -0.99 -4.27 2.33
CA PHE A 24 -0.78 -5.68 2.04
C PHE A 24 -1.01 -6.01 0.56
N GLY A 25 -2.07 -5.48 -0.06
CA GLY A 25 -2.34 -5.65 -1.49
C GLY A 25 -1.23 -5.12 -2.40
N MET A 26 -0.62 -3.98 -2.03
CA MET A 26 0.57 -3.45 -2.70
C MET A 26 1.80 -4.34 -2.49
N GLY A 27 2.00 -4.83 -1.27
CA GLY A 27 3.08 -5.76 -0.93
C GLY A 27 2.98 -7.07 -1.72
N VAL A 28 1.79 -7.66 -1.79
CA VAL A 28 1.52 -8.87 -2.60
C VAL A 28 1.79 -8.61 -4.07
N THR A 29 1.32 -7.48 -4.60
CA THR A 29 1.56 -7.11 -6.01
C THR A 29 3.05 -6.95 -6.30
N SER A 30 3.77 -6.22 -5.44
CA SER A 30 5.23 -6.07 -5.53
C SER A 30 5.95 -7.41 -5.45
N LEU A 31 5.55 -8.28 -4.52
CA LEU A 31 6.18 -9.58 -4.34
C LEU A 31 5.89 -10.50 -5.54
N SER A 32 4.68 -10.44 -6.11
CA SER A 32 4.34 -11.18 -7.31
C SER A 32 5.21 -10.76 -8.51
N ILE A 33 5.43 -9.45 -8.67
CA ILE A 33 6.35 -8.91 -9.68
C ILE A 33 7.77 -9.39 -9.43
N GLN A 34 8.26 -9.31 -8.19
CA GLN A 34 9.61 -9.74 -7.82
C GLN A 34 9.83 -11.25 -8.06
N LYS A 35 8.81 -12.07 -7.83
CA LYS A 35 8.84 -13.53 -8.03
C LYS A 35 8.49 -13.95 -9.45
N SER A 36 8.20 -13.02 -10.35
CA SER A 36 7.76 -13.29 -11.73
C SER A 36 6.56 -14.25 -11.79
N VAL A 37 5.63 -14.12 -10.86
CA VAL A 37 4.36 -14.87 -10.85
C VAL A 37 3.21 -13.98 -11.32
N ARG A 38 2.03 -14.57 -11.51
CA ARG A 38 0.84 -13.83 -11.96
C ARG A 38 0.55 -12.63 -11.05
N VAL A 39 0.51 -11.45 -11.64
CA VAL A 39 0.08 -10.19 -11.02
C VAL A 39 -1.44 -10.05 -11.17
N SER A 40 -2.09 -9.33 -10.25
CA SER A 40 -3.51 -9.00 -10.38
C SER A 40 -3.76 -8.12 -11.61
N ASP A 41 -5.00 -8.16 -12.12
CA ASP A 41 -5.44 -7.34 -13.25
C ASP A 41 -5.75 -5.88 -12.84
N GLY A 42 -5.83 -5.60 -11.54
CA GLY A 42 -6.05 -4.27 -10.99
C GLY A 42 -6.07 -4.27 -9.47
N LEU A 43 -5.86 -3.08 -8.89
CA LEU A 43 -5.93 -2.85 -7.45
C LEU A 43 -6.98 -1.78 -7.11
N MET A 44 -7.75 -2.02 -6.06
CA MET A 44 -8.60 -1.03 -5.39
C MET A 44 -8.08 -0.83 -3.97
N LEU A 45 -7.57 0.37 -3.68
CA LEU A 45 -6.81 0.68 -2.49
C LEU A 45 -7.49 1.83 -1.75
N ILE A 46 -8.04 1.52 -0.59
CA ILE A 46 -8.89 2.43 0.16
C ILE A 46 -8.13 2.88 1.40
N TYR A 47 -7.80 4.17 1.48
CA TYR A 47 -6.95 4.85 2.47
C TYR A 47 -5.68 4.07 2.85
N PRO A 48 -4.84 3.69 1.87
CA PRO A 48 -3.66 2.85 2.11
C PRO A 48 -2.57 3.58 2.93
N PRO A 49 -2.03 2.96 3.99
CA PRO A 49 -0.80 3.42 4.61
C PRO A 49 0.38 3.08 3.70
N MET A 50 0.94 4.08 3.03
CA MET A 50 2.12 3.89 2.16
C MET A 50 3.45 4.01 2.89
N SER A 51 3.43 4.67 4.04
CA SER A 51 4.59 4.86 4.92
C SER A 51 4.24 4.32 6.29
N CYS A 52 4.94 3.26 6.68
CA CYS A 52 4.81 2.64 7.99
C CYS A 52 6.07 2.95 8.83
N THR A 53 6.57 4.18 8.74
CA THR A 53 7.69 4.71 9.53
C THR A 53 7.30 6.06 10.13
N LEU A 54 7.76 6.33 11.35
CA LEU A 54 7.61 7.62 12.03
C LEU A 54 8.67 8.63 11.60
N ASP A 55 9.72 8.18 10.92
CA ASP A 55 10.83 9.04 10.46
C ASP A 55 10.50 9.78 9.14
N SER A 56 9.24 9.73 8.72
CA SER A 56 8.77 10.33 7.48
C SER A 56 7.70 11.38 7.75
N PHE A 57 7.96 12.61 7.33
CA PHE A 57 7.01 13.71 7.47
C PHE A 57 6.15 13.92 6.22
N SER A 58 4.86 14.13 6.44
CA SER A 58 3.93 14.77 5.49
C SER A 58 2.98 15.71 6.23
N PRO A 59 2.50 16.80 5.57
CA PRO A 59 1.49 17.68 6.16
C PRO A 59 0.25 16.93 6.68
N SER A 60 -0.23 15.92 5.96
CA SER A 60 -1.37 15.10 6.41
C SER A 60 -1.12 14.39 7.74
N VAL A 61 0.11 13.97 8.06
CA VAL A 61 0.39 13.27 9.33
C VAL A 61 0.03 14.13 10.54
N LEU A 62 0.07 15.47 10.44
CA LEU A 62 -0.35 16.36 11.52
C LEU A 62 -1.85 16.24 11.85
N LEU A 63 -2.68 15.76 10.91
CA LEU A 63 -4.09 15.47 11.17
C LEU A 63 -4.27 14.37 12.23
N SER A 64 -3.27 13.51 12.43
CA SER A 64 -3.29 12.50 13.50
C SER A 64 -3.20 13.09 14.92
N LEU A 65 -2.95 14.40 15.06
CA LEU A 65 -3.02 15.06 16.37
C LEU A 65 -4.48 15.30 16.80
N ASP A 66 -5.37 15.51 15.82
CA ASP A 66 -6.78 15.84 16.04
C ASP A 66 -7.73 14.67 15.70
N ASP A 67 -7.25 13.64 15.01
CA ASP A 67 -8.06 12.49 14.60
C ASP A 67 -8.43 11.58 15.79
N VAL A 68 -9.72 11.30 15.99
CA VAL A 68 -10.20 10.46 17.10
C VAL A 68 -9.81 8.99 16.93
N MET A 69 -9.84 8.48 15.69
CA MET A 69 -9.65 7.07 15.37
C MET A 69 -8.18 6.75 15.06
N LEU A 70 -7.54 7.54 14.22
CA LEU A 70 -6.18 7.34 13.73
C LEU A 70 -5.18 8.34 14.34
N ASN A 71 -5.29 8.57 15.65
CA ASN A 71 -4.36 9.45 16.34
C ASN A 71 -2.92 8.93 16.35
N ALA A 72 -1.97 9.83 16.64
CA ALA A 72 -0.54 9.51 16.70
C ALA A 72 -0.20 8.34 17.64
N THR A 73 -0.90 8.22 18.78
CA THR A 73 -0.69 7.12 19.74
C THR A 73 -1.16 5.79 19.15
N SER A 74 -2.34 5.76 18.52
CA SER A 74 -2.88 4.59 17.83
C SER A 74 -1.93 4.14 16.71
N LEU A 75 -1.46 5.08 15.88
CA LEU A 75 -0.50 4.79 14.80
C LEU A 75 0.81 4.20 15.34
N HIS A 76 1.39 4.81 16.38
CA HIS A 76 2.60 4.30 17.01
C HIS A 76 2.40 2.89 17.57
N LEU A 77 1.28 2.63 18.25
CA LEU A 77 0.98 1.32 18.82
C LEU A 77 0.80 0.25 17.73
N ILE A 78 0.04 0.54 16.67
CA ILE A 78 -0.17 -0.38 15.55
C ILE A 78 1.16 -0.74 14.89
N LEU A 79 2.01 0.25 14.62
CA LEU A 79 3.33 0.03 14.04
C LEU A 79 4.21 -0.84 14.94
N LYS A 80 4.22 -0.57 16.24
CA LYS A 80 4.97 -1.35 17.22
C LYS A 80 4.49 -2.79 17.31
N LEU A 81 3.17 -3.03 17.27
CA LEU A 81 2.60 -4.37 17.30
C LEU A 81 2.88 -5.15 16.00
N TYR A 82 2.94 -4.45 14.86
CA TYR A 82 3.08 -5.09 13.56
C TYR A 82 4.54 -5.37 13.16
N ALA A 83 5.48 -4.47 13.45
CA ALA A 83 6.90 -4.61 13.10
C ALA A 83 7.86 -4.77 14.29
N GLY A 84 7.37 -4.65 15.53
CA GLY A 84 8.24 -4.55 16.70
C GLY A 84 9.08 -3.28 16.67
N ASP A 85 10.28 -3.34 17.27
CA ASP A 85 11.23 -2.22 17.31
C ASP A 85 12.22 -2.25 16.11
N SER A 86 11.90 -2.97 15.03
CA SER A 86 12.80 -3.17 13.89
C SER A 86 12.76 -2.00 12.90
N VAL A 87 13.67 -1.03 13.06
CA VAL A 87 13.87 0.10 12.12
C VAL A 87 14.06 -0.36 10.68
N LYS A 88 14.76 -1.49 10.46
CA LYS A 88 14.95 -2.06 9.12
C LYS A 88 13.65 -2.53 8.48
N ALA A 89 12.70 -3.03 9.26
CA ALA A 89 11.39 -3.44 8.75
C ALA A 89 10.59 -2.21 8.27
N HIS A 90 10.63 -1.11 9.02
CA HIS A 90 9.90 0.12 8.69
C HIS A 90 10.29 0.73 7.34
N CYS A 91 11.54 0.57 6.90
CA CYS A 91 12.02 1.07 5.60
C CYS A 91 11.95 0.02 4.48
N HIS A 92 11.56 -1.22 4.76
CA HIS A 92 11.47 -2.26 3.74
C HIS A 92 10.28 -2.00 2.80
N HIS A 93 10.47 -2.07 1.48
CA HIS A 93 9.44 -1.69 0.51
C HIS A 93 8.14 -2.51 0.57
N LEU A 94 8.20 -3.77 1.02
CA LEU A 94 7.02 -4.60 1.24
C LEU A 94 6.18 -4.18 2.45
N PHE A 95 6.78 -3.42 3.38
CA PHE A 95 6.13 -2.91 4.58
C PHE A 95 5.71 -1.44 4.41
N SER A 96 6.58 -0.66 3.78
CA SER A 96 6.37 0.74 3.42
C SER A 96 6.47 0.90 1.90
N PRO A 97 5.36 0.74 1.15
CA PRO A 97 5.32 0.89 -0.31
C PRO A 97 5.89 2.21 -0.83
N LYS A 98 5.97 3.24 -0.01
CA LYS A 98 6.72 4.48 -0.31
C LYS A 98 8.14 4.20 -0.84
N PHE A 99 8.82 3.18 -0.33
CA PHE A 99 10.17 2.82 -0.73
C PHE A 99 10.23 1.81 -1.87
N LEU A 100 9.11 1.54 -2.54
CA LEU A 100 9.07 0.60 -3.64
C LEU A 100 10.01 1.01 -4.78
N PRO A 101 10.92 0.13 -5.25
CA PRO A 101 11.79 0.43 -6.38
C PRO A 101 10.98 0.72 -7.64
N ASP A 102 11.42 1.71 -8.41
CA ASP A 102 10.78 2.12 -9.66
C ASP A 102 10.72 0.98 -10.69
N GLU A 103 11.70 0.07 -10.68
CA GLU A 103 11.71 -1.15 -11.49
C GLU A 103 10.50 -2.05 -11.22
N TYR A 104 10.02 -2.10 -9.98
CA TYR A 104 8.83 -2.87 -9.62
C TYR A 104 7.58 -2.04 -9.82
N LEU A 105 7.60 -0.77 -9.42
CA LEU A 105 6.46 0.13 -9.53
C LEU A 105 5.97 0.27 -10.97
N SER A 106 6.89 0.41 -11.93
CA SER A 106 6.58 0.49 -13.38
C SER A 106 5.84 -0.72 -13.97
N LYS A 107 5.80 -1.86 -13.25
CA LYS A 107 5.14 -3.09 -13.67
C LYS A 107 3.78 -3.29 -12.98
N PHE A 108 3.31 -2.32 -12.20
CA PHE A 108 2.02 -2.42 -11.52
C PHE A 108 0.85 -2.37 -12.51
N PRO A 109 -0.24 -3.10 -12.22
CA PRO A 109 -1.47 -3.02 -13.00
C PRO A 109 -2.21 -1.70 -12.69
N PRO A 110 -3.34 -1.40 -13.36
CA PRO A 110 -4.15 -0.24 -13.05
C PRO A 110 -4.56 -0.19 -11.57
N CYS A 111 -4.48 1.00 -10.96
CA CYS A 111 -4.80 1.21 -9.55
C CYS A 111 -5.91 2.24 -9.38
N ARG A 112 -6.76 2.00 -8.38
CA ARG A 112 -7.79 2.94 -7.92
C ARG A 112 -7.52 3.25 -6.45
N PHE A 113 -7.31 4.52 -6.14
CA PHE A 113 -7.07 5.01 -4.79
C PHE A 113 -8.30 5.77 -4.29
N MET A 114 -8.84 5.36 -3.16
CA MET A 114 -9.87 6.11 -2.45
C MET A 114 -9.26 6.67 -1.18
N VAL A 115 -9.20 7.99 -1.02
CA VAL A 115 -8.48 8.61 0.10
C VAL A 115 -9.36 9.66 0.78
N GLY A 116 -9.37 9.67 2.12
CA GLY A 116 -10.10 10.66 2.89
C GLY A 116 -9.43 12.04 2.84
N GLY A 117 -10.22 13.11 2.71
CA GLY A 117 -9.70 14.48 2.70
C GLY A 117 -9.02 14.88 4.01
N LEU A 118 -9.49 14.34 5.15
CA LEU A 118 -8.95 14.57 6.50
C LEU A 118 -8.16 13.37 7.03
N ASP A 119 -7.72 12.47 6.15
CA ASP A 119 -6.97 11.28 6.54
C ASP A 119 -5.47 11.60 6.70
N PRO A 120 -4.84 11.25 7.84
CA PRO A 120 -3.41 11.48 8.02
C PRO A 120 -2.50 10.70 7.07
N LEU A 121 -2.97 9.61 6.46
CA LEU A 121 -2.22 8.77 5.51
C LEU A 121 -2.28 9.30 4.07
N ARG A 122 -3.04 10.38 3.82
CA ARG A 122 -3.38 10.87 2.48
C ARG A 122 -2.16 11.21 1.62
N ASP A 123 -1.24 12.01 2.13
CA ASP A 123 -0.21 12.62 1.29
C ASP A 123 0.78 11.58 0.73
N GLU A 124 1.07 10.52 1.48
CA GLU A 124 1.94 9.44 0.98
C GLU A 124 1.26 8.62 -0.12
N THR A 125 -0.08 8.50 -0.07
CA THR A 125 -0.86 7.94 -1.17
C THR A 125 -0.71 8.80 -2.42
N TYR A 126 -0.85 10.12 -2.32
CA TYR A 126 -0.64 11.01 -3.47
C TYR A 126 0.77 10.92 -4.04
N ARG A 127 1.80 10.87 -3.18
CA ARG A 127 3.20 10.76 -3.61
C ARG A 127 3.45 9.51 -4.45
N ILE A 128 2.95 8.35 -4.02
CA ILE A 128 3.14 7.12 -4.79
C ILE A 128 2.27 7.08 -6.05
N SER A 129 1.03 7.58 -6.00
CA SER A 129 0.17 7.71 -7.19
C SER A 129 0.82 8.59 -8.26
N LEU A 130 1.42 9.72 -7.87
CA LEU A 130 2.17 10.58 -8.78
C LEU A 130 3.40 9.88 -9.38
N ARG A 131 4.10 9.04 -8.60
CA ARG A 131 5.21 8.22 -9.12
C ARG A 131 4.72 7.19 -10.14
N MET A 132 3.60 6.53 -9.88
CA MET A 132 2.99 5.58 -10.80
C MET A 132 2.59 6.23 -12.13
N LEU A 133 2.00 7.42 -12.08
CA LEU A 133 1.62 8.18 -13.28
C LEU A 133 2.84 8.49 -14.18
N LYS A 134 4.03 8.71 -13.62
CA LYS A 134 5.27 8.91 -14.41
C LYS A 134 5.64 7.70 -15.27
N PHE A 135 5.23 6.51 -14.88
CA PHE A 135 5.44 5.28 -15.63
C PHE A 135 4.28 4.94 -16.57
N GLY A 136 3.30 5.84 -16.73
CA GLY A 136 2.15 5.61 -17.61
C GLY A 136 1.12 4.61 -17.06
N ILE A 137 1.16 4.35 -15.75
CA ILE A 137 0.20 3.45 -15.09
C ILE A 137 -1.14 4.18 -14.97
N ASP A 138 -2.24 3.48 -15.29
CA ASP A 138 -3.60 4.00 -15.10
C ASP A 138 -3.93 4.08 -13.60
N VAL A 139 -3.85 5.29 -13.06
CA VAL A 139 -4.13 5.60 -11.66
C VAL A 139 -5.28 6.59 -11.57
N LYS A 140 -6.26 6.30 -10.71
CA LYS A 140 -7.39 7.20 -10.41
C LYS A 140 -7.67 7.23 -8.92
#